data_AF-A0A6C0KEY2-F1
#
_entry.id   AF-A0A6C0KEY2-F1
#
_cell.length_a   1.000
_cell.length_b   1.000
_cell.length_c   1.000
_cell.angle_alpha   90.00
_cell.angle_beta   90.00
_cell.angle_gamma   90.00
#
_symmetry.space_group_name_H-M   'P 1'
#
loop_
_entity.id
_entity.type
_entity.pdbx_description
1 polymer ?
#
loop_
_entity_poly.entity_id
_entity_poly.type
_entity_poly.pdbx_seq_one_letter_code
_entity_poly.pdbx_strand_id
1 'polypeptide(L)'
;MELVSQIIDFIQKNKIEISIVLAVIIFFIIMYKFRYLIERLQNKNTVEIVVSRYNEELKWLNEEPFSKYPVICYNKGVNENYKIKNMKKSVKLANVGRESHTYLYHIINNYDNLADITIFLPGSADSKEYNKQIRAILLARECEKSNTSVIIGVKHNSVKKELYNFAMNNYKSTTPENRKINSETILDLCKIRPYGKWFDNKFPNVDIEYIPYSGIIAISREHILQHPRSYYERLMDELSYSSNPEVGHYFERSWVAVFHPLTNARFIDASSLF
;
A
#
# COMPACT_ATOMS: atom_id res chain seq x y z
N MET A 1 -38.65 33.02 19.04
CA MET A 1 -38.71 32.61 20.45
C MET A 1 -39.77 31.54 20.67
N GLU A 2 -40.96 31.68 20.08
CA GLU A 2 -42.08 30.74 20.24
C GLU A 2 -41.76 29.30 19.79
N LEU A 3 -41.15 29.12 18.62
CA LEU A 3 -40.74 27.80 18.13
C LEU A 3 -39.73 27.10 19.05
N VAL A 4 -38.78 27.86 19.63
CA VAL A 4 -37.79 27.33 20.57
C VAL A 4 -38.46 26.89 21.88
N SER A 5 -39.42 27.69 22.37
CA SER A 5 -40.22 27.34 23.55
C SER A 5 -41.05 26.08 23.31
N GLN A 6 -41.70 25.96 22.15
CA GLN A 6 -42.50 24.79 21.77
C GLN A 6 -41.65 23.51 21.70
N ILE A 7 -40.41 23.60 21.18
CA ILE A 7 -39.47 22.48 21.14
C ILE A 7 -39.02 22.09 22.56
N ILE A 8 -38.73 23.06 23.42
CA ILE A 8 -38.34 22.80 24.82
C ILE A 8 -39.47 22.11 25.59
N ASP A 9 -40.70 22.62 25.48
CA ASP A 9 -41.87 22.03 26.13
C ASP A 9 -42.16 20.62 25.61
N PHE A 10 -42.01 20.41 24.30
CA PHE A 10 -42.13 19.08 23.69
C PHE A 10 -41.09 18.09 24.23
N ILE A 11 -39.83 18.50 24.34
CA ILE A 11 -38.75 17.67 24.89
C ILE A 11 -38.99 17.37 26.38
N GLN A 12 -39.44 18.35 27.17
CA GLN A 12 -39.74 18.16 28.59
C GLN A 12 -40.91 17.19 28.79
N LYS A 13 -41.99 17.36 28.02
CA LYS A 13 -43.20 16.53 28.11
C LYS A 13 -42.94 15.07 27.70
N ASN A 14 -42.04 14.85 26.74
CA ASN A 14 -41.72 13.51 26.19
C ASN A 14 -40.33 13.01 26.59
N LYS A 15 -39.78 13.50 27.71
CA LYS A 15 -38.38 13.23 28.11
C LYS A 15 -38.08 11.74 28.25
N ILE A 16 -39.05 10.97 28.76
CA ILE A 16 -38.91 9.53 28.97
C ILE A 16 -38.88 8.81 27.62
N GLU A 17 -39.82 9.11 26.74
CA GLU A 17 -39.95 8.51 25.41
C GLU A 17 -38.71 8.80 24.55
N ILE A 18 -38.23 10.05 24.55
CA ILE A 18 -37.00 10.45 23.84
C ILE A 18 -35.80 9.70 24.39
N SER A 19 -35.69 9.54 25.72
CA SER A 19 -34.58 8.80 26.34
C SER A 19 -34.60 7.32 25.97
N ILE A 20 -35.78 6.70 25.89
CA ILE A 20 -35.96 5.31 25.45
C ILE A 20 -35.52 5.17 23.99
N VAL A 21 -35.97 6.06 23.10
CA VAL A 21 -35.60 6.04 21.68
C VAL A 21 -34.08 6.17 21.49
N LEU A 22 -33.45 7.11 22.20
CA LEU A 22 -31.99 7.28 22.16
C LEU A 22 -31.25 6.04 22.69
N ALA A 23 -31.72 5.44 23.79
CA ALA A 23 -31.14 4.21 24.34
C ALA A 23 -31.25 3.04 23.35
N VAL A 24 -32.37 2.92 22.65
CA VAL A 24 -32.58 1.90 21.60
C VAL A 24 -31.64 2.14 20.41
N ILE A 25 -31.50 3.38 19.94
CA ILE A 25 -30.56 3.73 18.85
C ILE A 25 -29.12 3.39 19.26
N ILE A 26 -28.71 3.79 20.47
CA ILE A 26 -27.37 3.48 21.01
C ILE A 26 -27.17 1.97 21.12
N PHE A 27 -28.16 1.23 21.60
CA PHE A 27 -28.11 -0.23 21.68
C PHE A 27 -27.92 -0.86 20.30
N PHE A 28 -28.65 -0.42 19.27
CA PHE A 28 -28.45 -0.91 17.90
C PHE A 28 -27.08 -0.57 17.34
N ILE A 29 -26.55 0.63 17.62
CA ILE A 29 -25.18 1.01 17.22
C ILE A 29 -24.15 0.11 17.91
N ILE A 30 -24.30 -0.14 19.22
CA ILE A 30 -23.42 -1.03 19.98
C ILE A 30 -23.51 -2.46 19.44
N MET A 31 -24.72 -2.98 19.24
CA MET A 31 -24.95 -4.32 18.70
C MET A 31 -24.37 -4.48 17.30
N TYR A 32 -24.49 -3.47 16.44
CA TYR A 32 -23.87 -3.46 15.11
C TYR A 32 -22.33 -3.51 15.21
N LYS A 33 -21.73 -2.67 16.06
CA LYS A 33 -20.28 -2.68 16.31
C LYS A 33 -19.81 -3.99 16.92
N PHE A 34 -20.57 -4.56 17.84
CA PHE A 34 -20.26 -5.82 18.50
C PHE A 34 -20.34 -6.99 17.53
N ARG A 35 -21.38 -7.07 16.70
CA ARG A 35 -21.49 -8.06 15.62
C ARG A 35 -20.33 -7.95 14.63
N TYR A 36 -20.02 -6.74 14.19
CA TYR A 36 -18.86 -6.48 13.33
C TYR A 36 -17.55 -6.95 13.97
N LEU A 37 -17.37 -6.71 15.27
CA LEU A 37 -16.22 -7.18 16.04
C LEU A 37 -16.17 -8.72 16.10
N ILE A 38 -17.29 -9.39 16.37
CA ILE A 38 -17.37 -10.85 16.43
C ILE A 38 -17.10 -11.48 15.06
N GLU A 39 -17.68 -10.95 13.98
CA GLU A 39 -17.40 -11.40 12.61
C GLU A 39 -15.92 -11.23 12.27
N ARG A 40 -15.30 -10.13 12.70
CA ARG A 40 -13.86 -9.88 12.54
C ARG A 40 -12.98 -10.80 13.39
N LEU A 41 -13.44 -11.20 14.57
CA LEU A 41 -12.72 -12.14 15.45
C LEU A 41 -12.85 -13.58 14.95
N GLN A 42 -13.96 -13.91 14.28
CA GLN A 42 -14.24 -15.25 13.75
C GLN A 42 -13.63 -15.46 12.36
N ASN A 43 -13.55 -14.43 11.52
CA ASN A 43 -12.82 -14.50 10.26
C ASN A 43 -11.33 -14.28 10.50
N LYS A 44 -10.54 -15.31 10.23
CA LYS A 44 -9.08 -15.16 10.13
C LYS A 44 -8.79 -14.11 9.06
N ASN A 45 -8.10 -13.02 9.43
CA ASN A 45 -7.74 -11.96 8.49
C ASN A 45 -7.11 -12.55 7.23
N THR A 46 -7.69 -12.23 6.09
CA THR A 46 -7.19 -12.61 4.79
C THR A 46 -5.91 -11.85 4.49
N VAL A 47 -4.83 -12.57 4.25
CA VAL A 47 -3.55 -12.02 3.82
C VAL A 47 -3.26 -12.54 2.43
N GLU A 48 -2.94 -11.66 1.49
CA GLU A 48 -2.49 -12.05 0.15
C GLU A 48 -1.20 -11.34 -0.24
N ILE A 49 -0.44 -11.96 -1.15
CA ILE A 49 0.76 -11.36 -1.72
C ILE A 49 0.44 -10.87 -3.12
N VAL A 50 0.79 -9.62 -3.41
CA VAL A 50 0.78 -9.03 -4.75
C VAL A 50 2.22 -8.86 -5.22
N VAL A 51 2.57 -9.52 -6.32
CA VAL A 51 3.93 -9.50 -6.87
C VAL A 51 3.98 -8.75 -8.19
N SER A 52 4.87 -7.76 -8.28
CA SER A 52 5.22 -7.09 -9.55
C SER A 52 6.43 -7.76 -10.18
N ARG A 53 6.19 -8.67 -11.13
CA ARG A 53 7.23 -9.46 -11.79
C ARG A 53 7.63 -8.84 -13.13
N TYR A 54 8.92 -8.88 -13.45
CA TYR A 54 9.42 -8.71 -14.81
C TYR A 54 9.95 -10.04 -15.36
N ASN A 55 11.11 -10.51 -14.91
CA ASN A 55 11.78 -11.70 -15.44
C ASN A 55 12.16 -12.72 -14.34
N GLU A 56 11.79 -12.47 -13.09
CA GLU A 56 12.30 -13.21 -11.94
C GLU A 56 11.68 -14.62 -11.84
N GLU A 57 12.39 -15.61 -11.28
CA GLU A 57 11.92 -17.01 -11.25
C GLU A 57 10.84 -17.29 -10.19
N LEU A 58 10.68 -16.40 -9.20
CA LEU A 58 9.65 -16.43 -8.14
C LEU A 58 9.58 -17.72 -7.29
N LYS A 59 10.56 -18.62 -7.37
CA LYS A 59 10.58 -19.88 -6.59
C LYS A 59 10.52 -19.65 -5.08
N TRP A 60 11.09 -18.54 -4.60
CA TRP A 60 11.09 -18.13 -3.19
C TRP A 60 9.69 -17.96 -2.59
N LEU A 61 8.66 -17.73 -3.41
CA LEU A 61 7.26 -17.68 -2.95
C LEU A 61 6.72 -19.06 -2.55
N ASN A 62 7.44 -20.14 -2.89
CA ASN A 62 7.09 -21.51 -2.50
C ASN A 62 7.70 -21.92 -1.16
N GLU A 63 8.47 -21.03 -0.54
CA GLU A 63 9.17 -21.25 0.73
C GLU A 63 8.51 -20.44 1.86
N GLU A 64 8.66 -20.87 3.11
CA GLU A 64 8.20 -20.08 4.26
C GLU A 64 9.01 -18.78 4.39
N PRO A 65 8.38 -17.66 4.79
CA PRO A 65 7.01 -17.54 5.29
C PRO A 65 5.95 -17.34 4.18
N PHE A 66 6.33 -17.34 2.90
CA PHE A 66 5.46 -16.89 1.80
C PHE A 66 4.49 -17.97 1.28
N SER A 67 4.92 -19.23 1.30
CA SER A 67 4.24 -20.40 0.71
C SER A 67 2.77 -20.59 1.12
N LYS A 68 2.38 -20.08 2.29
CA LYS A 68 1.02 -20.18 2.84
C LYS A 68 0.04 -19.13 2.32
N TYR A 69 0.54 -18.04 1.71
CA TYR A 69 -0.32 -16.95 1.26
C TYR A 69 -0.76 -17.14 -0.19
N PRO A 70 -2.03 -16.86 -0.54
CA PRO A 70 -2.44 -16.74 -1.93
C PRO A 70 -1.66 -15.61 -2.62
N VAL A 71 -1.22 -15.87 -3.85
CA VAL A 71 -0.40 -14.93 -4.62
C VAL A 71 -1.13 -14.45 -5.87
N ILE A 72 -1.18 -13.13 -6.06
CA ILE A 72 -1.56 -12.50 -7.32
C ILE A 72 -0.28 -11.96 -7.97
N CYS A 73 0.10 -12.55 -9.10
CA CYS A 73 1.28 -12.16 -9.86
C CYS A 73 0.87 -11.29 -11.05
N TYR A 74 1.38 -10.05 -11.09
CA TYR A 74 1.31 -9.20 -12.27
C TYR A 74 2.63 -9.27 -13.01
N ASN A 75 2.59 -9.86 -14.21
CA ASN A 75 3.76 -10.12 -15.03
C ASN A 75 3.91 -9.05 -16.12
N LYS A 76 4.99 -8.28 -16.04
CA LYS A 76 5.36 -7.22 -16.98
C LYS A 76 6.42 -7.65 -18.00
N GLY A 77 7.16 -8.72 -17.75
CA GLY A 77 8.17 -9.21 -18.68
C GLY A 77 7.58 -10.14 -19.73
N VAL A 78 8.39 -10.48 -20.72
CA VAL A 78 7.93 -11.17 -21.94
C VAL A 78 7.59 -12.65 -21.72
N ASN A 79 8.20 -13.29 -20.74
CA ASN A 79 8.03 -14.72 -20.48
C ASN A 79 7.03 -15.02 -19.35
N GLU A 80 6.57 -16.26 -19.31
CA GLU A 80 5.63 -16.80 -18.30
C GLU A 80 6.18 -18.05 -17.59
N ASN A 81 7.49 -18.27 -17.67
CA ASN A 81 8.18 -19.44 -17.13
C ASN A 81 8.47 -19.32 -15.62
N TYR A 82 7.45 -19.04 -14.81
CA TYR A 82 7.55 -19.01 -13.34
C TYR A 82 6.52 -19.92 -12.70
N LYS A 83 6.84 -20.45 -11.52
CA LYS A 83 5.97 -21.39 -10.80
C LYS A 83 5.76 -20.93 -9.37
N ILE A 84 4.50 -20.69 -9.02
CA ILE A 84 4.05 -20.33 -7.68
C ILE A 84 3.00 -21.35 -7.24
N LYS A 85 3.25 -22.04 -6.13
CA LYS A 85 2.43 -23.13 -5.61
C LYS A 85 1.05 -22.64 -5.20
N ASN A 86 0.97 -21.49 -4.53
CA ASN A 86 -0.27 -20.89 -4.06
C ASN A 86 -0.70 -19.72 -4.96
N MET A 87 -0.62 -19.91 -6.28
CA MET A 87 -1.06 -18.90 -7.25
C MET A 87 -2.58 -18.75 -7.21
N LYS A 88 -3.06 -17.57 -6.82
CA LYS A 88 -4.47 -17.17 -6.92
C LYS A 88 -4.80 -16.63 -8.31
N LYS A 89 -3.92 -15.80 -8.89
CA LYS A 89 -4.13 -15.19 -10.21
C LYS A 89 -2.82 -14.76 -10.84
N SER A 90 -2.70 -14.95 -12.15
CA SER A 90 -1.61 -14.41 -12.96
C SER A 90 -2.18 -13.44 -14.00
N VAL A 91 -1.64 -12.23 -14.09
CA VAL A 91 -2.14 -11.17 -14.98
C VAL A 91 -0.98 -10.58 -15.78
N LYS A 92 -1.08 -10.60 -17.11
CA LYS A 92 -0.15 -9.88 -17.98
C LYS A 92 -0.41 -8.37 -17.90
N LEU A 93 0.62 -7.57 -17.68
CA LEU A 93 0.56 -6.10 -17.73
C LEU A 93 1.58 -5.53 -18.71
N ALA A 94 1.30 -4.34 -19.24
CA ALA A 94 2.30 -3.55 -19.93
C ALA A 94 3.44 -3.18 -18.97
N ASN A 95 4.67 -3.16 -19.47
CA ASN A 95 5.84 -2.75 -18.70
C ASN A 95 5.89 -1.21 -18.56
N VAL A 96 5.00 -0.63 -17.76
CA VAL A 96 4.97 0.80 -17.44
C VAL A 96 5.00 1.03 -15.94
N GLY A 97 5.55 2.16 -15.51
CA GLY A 97 5.40 2.69 -14.14
C GLY A 97 6.01 1.84 -13.03
N ARG A 98 6.98 0.98 -13.37
CA ARG A 98 7.74 0.12 -12.43
C ARG A 98 6.82 -0.71 -11.51
N GLU A 99 7.25 -1.09 -10.31
CA GLU A 99 6.39 -1.82 -9.36
C GLU A 99 5.22 -0.97 -8.84
N SER A 100 5.42 0.34 -8.75
CA SER A 100 4.42 1.28 -8.24
C SER A 100 3.10 1.25 -9.03
N HIS A 101 3.17 1.20 -10.36
CA HIS A 101 1.99 1.03 -11.19
C HIS A 101 1.28 -0.29 -10.94
N THR A 102 2.03 -1.38 -10.70
CA THR A 102 1.42 -2.68 -10.41
C THR A 102 0.60 -2.64 -9.13
N TYR A 103 1.12 -2.01 -8.08
CA TYR A 103 0.44 -1.95 -6.78
C TYR A 103 -0.84 -1.10 -6.87
N LEU A 104 -0.75 0.07 -7.51
CA LEU A 104 -1.92 0.92 -7.77
C LEU A 104 -2.94 0.21 -8.66
N TYR A 105 -2.51 -0.45 -9.72
CA TYR A 105 -3.38 -1.24 -10.60
C TYR A 105 -4.15 -2.31 -9.81
N HIS A 106 -3.46 -3.03 -8.92
CA HIS A 106 -4.11 -4.02 -8.06
C HIS A 106 -5.18 -3.38 -7.17
N ILE A 107 -4.83 -2.28 -6.49
CA ILE A 107 -5.74 -1.55 -5.60
C ILE A 107 -6.99 -1.09 -6.35
N ILE A 108 -6.83 -0.47 -7.52
CA ILE A 108 -7.94 0.08 -8.31
C ILE A 108 -8.88 -1.03 -8.79
N ASN A 109 -8.31 -2.12 -9.35
CA ASN A 109 -9.11 -3.18 -9.97
C ASN A 109 -9.72 -4.15 -8.97
N ASN A 110 -9.24 -4.18 -7.72
CA ASN A 110 -9.77 -5.03 -6.67
C ASN A 110 -10.32 -4.21 -5.50
N TYR A 111 -10.57 -2.92 -5.68
CA TYR A 111 -10.88 -1.98 -4.59
C TYR A 111 -12.01 -2.48 -3.66
N ASP A 112 -13.05 -3.07 -4.23
CA ASP A 112 -14.19 -3.59 -3.46
C ASP A 112 -13.97 -5.01 -2.89
N ASN A 113 -12.86 -5.66 -3.24
CA ASN A 113 -12.55 -7.07 -2.97
C ASN A 113 -11.12 -7.28 -2.40
N LEU A 114 -10.51 -6.25 -1.81
CA LEU A 114 -9.17 -6.31 -1.23
C LEU A 114 -9.09 -7.31 -0.07
N ALA A 115 -7.96 -8.00 0.08
CA ALA A 115 -7.65 -8.76 1.30
C ALA A 115 -7.51 -7.85 2.53
N ASP A 116 -7.63 -8.39 3.74
CA ASP A 116 -7.50 -7.61 4.99
C ASP A 116 -6.12 -6.98 5.09
N ILE A 117 -5.09 -7.71 4.65
CA ILE A 117 -3.72 -7.22 4.47
C ILE A 117 -3.21 -7.67 3.10
N THR A 118 -2.69 -6.74 2.33
CA THR A 118 -2.00 -7.02 1.07
C THR A 118 -0.51 -6.76 1.24
N ILE A 119 0.31 -7.80 1.04
CA ILE A 119 1.77 -7.72 1.05
C ILE A 119 2.22 -7.45 -0.39
N PHE A 120 2.72 -6.26 -0.67
CA PHE A 120 3.23 -5.87 -1.98
C PHE A 120 4.74 -6.11 -2.06
N LEU A 121 5.17 -6.89 -3.06
CA LEU A 121 6.57 -7.28 -3.26
C LEU A 121 6.99 -7.12 -4.72
N PRO A 122 8.20 -6.61 -5.01
CA PRO A 122 8.78 -6.74 -6.35
C PRO A 122 9.13 -8.22 -6.60
N GLY A 123 9.19 -8.64 -7.86
CA GLY A 123 9.61 -10.00 -8.21
C GLY A 123 11.02 -10.35 -7.70
N SER A 124 11.86 -9.33 -7.49
CA SER A 124 13.23 -9.43 -6.97
C SER A 124 13.31 -9.36 -5.44
N ALA A 125 12.22 -9.60 -4.71
CA ALA A 125 12.20 -9.45 -3.25
C ALA A 125 13.12 -10.44 -2.53
N ASP A 126 13.56 -11.52 -3.18
CA ASP A 126 14.55 -12.48 -2.70
C ASP A 126 16.01 -12.06 -2.91
N SER A 127 16.26 -10.91 -3.55
CA SER A 127 17.61 -10.43 -3.75
C SER A 127 18.32 -10.08 -2.43
N LYS A 128 19.61 -10.38 -2.37
CA LYS A 128 20.51 -9.95 -1.27
C LYS A 128 20.89 -8.48 -1.36
N GLU A 129 20.74 -7.86 -2.54
CA GLU A 129 20.99 -6.43 -2.72
C GLU A 129 20.07 -5.61 -1.82
N TYR A 130 20.63 -4.66 -1.08
CA TYR A 130 19.88 -3.80 -0.14
C TYR A 130 19.01 -4.60 0.85
N ASN A 131 19.47 -5.81 1.20
CA ASN A 131 18.80 -6.72 2.12
C ASN A 131 17.30 -6.95 1.81
N LYS A 132 16.90 -6.93 0.52
CA LYS A 132 15.48 -7.11 0.13
C LYS A 132 14.90 -8.40 0.69
N GLN A 133 15.64 -9.51 0.61
CA GLN A 133 15.20 -10.81 1.14
C GLN A 133 14.88 -10.75 2.63
N ILE A 134 15.78 -10.16 3.43
CA ILE A 134 15.61 -10.05 4.88
C ILE A 134 14.39 -9.18 5.20
N ARG A 135 14.23 -8.05 4.51
CA ARG A 135 13.07 -7.15 4.69
C ARG A 135 11.76 -7.80 4.29
N ALA A 136 11.72 -8.55 3.18
CA ALA A 136 10.52 -9.27 2.75
C ALA A 136 10.11 -10.37 3.74
N ILE A 137 11.08 -11.15 4.25
CA ILE A 137 10.83 -12.18 5.26
C ILE A 137 10.34 -11.55 6.56
N LEU A 138 10.99 -10.48 7.01
CA LEU A 138 10.58 -9.76 8.22
C LEU A 138 9.17 -9.19 8.06
N LEU A 139 8.86 -8.59 6.91
CA LEU A 139 7.53 -8.04 6.61
C LEU A 139 6.45 -9.12 6.73
N ALA A 140 6.63 -10.26 6.06
CA ALA A 140 5.68 -11.35 6.10
C ALA A 140 5.46 -11.89 7.53
N ARG A 141 6.53 -12.03 8.33
CA ARG A 141 6.43 -12.49 9.73
C ARG A 141 5.74 -11.48 10.64
N GLU A 142 5.96 -10.19 10.41
CA GLU A 142 5.34 -9.13 11.22
C GLU A 142 3.88 -8.91 10.83
N CYS A 143 3.50 -9.19 9.57
CA CYS A 143 2.10 -9.27 9.15
C CYS A 143 1.34 -10.38 9.89
N GLU A 144 1.96 -11.52 10.20
CA GLU A 144 1.30 -12.60 10.96
C GLU A 144 0.92 -12.21 12.38
N LYS A 145 1.70 -11.30 12.96
CA LYS A 145 1.53 -10.83 14.33
C LYS A 145 0.63 -9.61 14.42
N SER A 146 0.31 -8.99 13.28
CA SER A 146 -0.36 -7.70 13.23
C SER A 146 -1.64 -7.78 12.43
N ASN A 147 -2.65 -7.01 12.85
CA ASN A 147 -3.94 -6.92 12.15
C ASN A 147 -4.05 -5.56 11.44
N THR A 148 -2.93 -5.03 10.96
CA THR A 148 -2.78 -3.66 10.46
C THR A 148 -1.63 -3.59 9.44
N SER A 149 -1.40 -2.40 8.87
CA SER A 149 -0.27 -2.17 7.97
C SER A 149 1.07 -2.30 8.69
N VAL A 150 2.05 -2.83 7.98
CA VAL A 150 3.43 -2.96 8.46
C VAL A 150 4.36 -2.26 7.48
N ILE A 151 5.16 -1.33 8.01
CA ILE A 151 6.20 -0.62 7.27
C ILE A 151 7.54 -0.97 7.89
N ILE A 152 8.44 -1.50 7.07
CA ILE A 152 9.84 -1.77 7.41
C ILE A 152 10.68 -0.85 6.55
N GLY A 153 11.31 0.16 7.16
CA GLY A 153 11.97 1.20 6.39
C GLY A 153 13.03 1.98 7.15
N VAL A 154 13.79 2.78 6.42
CA VAL A 154 14.76 3.72 6.99
C VAL A 154 13.99 4.84 7.67
N LYS A 155 14.39 5.17 8.90
CA LYS A 155 13.80 6.26 9.68
C LYS A 155 14.46 7.59 9.32
N HIS A 156 13.65 8.62 9.15
CA HIS A 156 14.00 9.99 8.84
C HIS A 156 13.33 10.93 9.85
N ASN A 157 13.86 12.14 10.02
CA ASN A 157 13.18 13.19 10.77
C ASN A 157 12.05 13.81 9.96
N SER A 158 12.28 13.99 8.65
CA SER A 158 11.27 14.37 7.68
C SER A 158 11.76 13.98 6.30
N VAL A 159 11.13 12.96 5.71
CA VAL A 159 11.48 12.47 4.37
C VAL A 159 11.41 13.60 3.35
N LYS A 160 10.38 14.44 3.43
CA LYS A 160 10.21 15.56 2.50
C LYS A 160 11.37 16.54 2.59
N LYS A 161 11.74 16.96 3.80
CA LYS A 161 12.80 17.97 3.99
C LYS A 161 14.16 17.42 3.58
N GLU A 162 14.47 16.19 3.97
CA GLU A 162 15.76 15.55 3.70
C GLU A 162 15.95 15.22 2.21
N LEU A 163 14.87 14.83 1.52
CA LEU A 163 14.93 14.46 0.11
C LEU A 163 14.37 15.54 -0.82
N TYR A 164 14.15 16.78 -0.35
CA TYR A 164 13.45 17.81 -1.12
C TYR A 164 14.04 18.02 -2.52
N ASN A 165 15.38 18.07 -2.60
CA ASN A 165 16.12 18.28 -3.85
C ASN A 165 16.44 16.99 -4.61
N PHE A 166 15.95 15.83 -4.16
CA PHE A 166 16.19 14.56 -4.84
C PHE A 166 15.60 14.58 -6.25
N ALA A 167 16.44 14.26 -7.23
CA ALA A 167 16.06 14.09 -8.62
C ALA A 167 17.03 13.12 -9.29
N MET A 168 16.59 12.45 -10.35
CA MET A 168 17.41 11.51 -11.11
C MET A 168 17.21 11.72 -12.60
N ASN A 169 18.30 11.72 -13.36
CA ASN A 169 18.24 11.84 -14.82
C ASN A 169 18.44 10.48 -15.52
N ASN A 170 19.01 9.51 -14.81
CA ASN A 170 19.28 8.18 -15.35
C ASN A 170 19.11 7.11 -14.27
N TYR A 171 18.67 5.94 -14.72
CA TYR A 171 18.62 4.71 -13.96
C TYR A 171 18.57 3.53 -14.93
N LYS A 172 19.32 2.48 -14.61
CA LYS A 172 19.26 1.18 -15.29
C LYS A 172 18.99 0.10 -14.27
N SER A 173 18.30 -0.98 -14.67
CA SER A 173 18.06 -2.13 -13.80
C SER A 173 19.36 -2.65 -13.18
N THR A 174 19.35 -3.00 -11.89
CA THR A 174 20.53 -3.62 -11.24
C THR A 174 20.74 -5.07 -11.67
N THR A 175 19.67 -5.75 -12.13
CA THR A 175 19.71 -7.12 -12.64
C THR A 175 20.23 -7.18 -14.09
N PRO A 176 21.36 -7.86 -14.39
CA PRO A 176 21.92 -7.93 -15.74
C PRO A 176 20.98 -8.53 -16.78
N GLU A 177 20.21 -9.54 -16.40
CA GLU A 177 19.30 -10.28 -17.26
C GLU A 177 18.12 -9.39 -17.67
N ASN A 178 17.65 -8.55 -16.74
CA ASN A 178 16.63 -7.55 -17.03
C ASN A 178 17.17 -6.48 -17.99
N ARG A 179 18.45 -6.09 -17.86
CA ARG A 179 19.10 -5.13 -18.78
C ARG A 179 19.22 -5.65 -20.22
N LYS A 180 19.35 -6.97 -20.42
CA LYS A 180 19.38 -7.57 -21.75
C LYS A 180 18.04 -7.45 -22.47
N ILE A 181 16.94 -7.43 -21.72
CA ILE A 181 15.56 -7.35 -22.26
C ILE A 181 15.08 -5.89 -22.33
N ASN A 182 15.39 -5.09 -21.30
CA ASN A 182 15.13 -3.66 -21.26
C ASN A 182 16.43 -2.90 -20.94
N SER A 183 17.04 -2.31 -21.96
CA SER A 183 18.32 -1.60 -21.90
C SER A 183 18.21 -0.11 -21.57
N GLU A 184 17.02 0.38 -21.21
CA GLU A 184 16.78 1.78 -20.85
C GLU A 184 17.73 2.25 -19.74
N THR A 185 18.24 3.47 -19.91
CA THR A 185 19.13 4.12 -18.94
C THR A 185 18.71 5.56 -18.63
N ILE A 186 18.12 6.26 -19.59
CA ILE A 186 17.63 7.62 -19.41
C ILE A 186 16.22 7.53 -18.83
N LEU A 187 15.95 8.35 -17.82
CA LEU A 187 14.63 8.43 -17.20
C LEU A 187 13.74 9.39 -17.98
N ASP A 188 12.46 9.03 -18.14
CA ASP A 188 11.44 10.01 -18.51
C ASP A 188 11.16 10.90 -17.31
N LEU A 189 11.64 12.15 -17.39
CA LEU A 189 11.67 13.09 -16.28
C LEU A 189 10.26 13.44 -15.80
N CYS A 190 10.12 13.59 -14.48
CA CYS A 190 8.86 14.00 -13.89
C CYS A 190 8.56 15.47 -14.26
N LYS A 191 7.31 15.75 -14.63
CA LYS A 191 6.85 17.12 -14.96
C LYS A 191 7.04 18.08 -13.79
N ILE A 192 6.81 17.59 -12.57
CA ILE A 192 7.03 18.33 -11.33
C ILE A 192 8.29 17.75 -10.69
N ARG A 193 9.37 18.52 -10.68
CA ARG A 193 10.66 18.13 -10.11
C ARG A 193 11.31 19.30 -9.37
N PRO A 194 12.12 19.09 -8.33
CA PRO A 194 12.55 17.80 -7.75
C PRO A 194 11.46 17.14 -6.87
N TYR A 195 11.79 15.98 -6.27
CA TYR A 195 10.93 15.19 -5.39
C TYR A 195 10.09 16.01 -4.42
N GLY A 196 10.69 16.99 -3.70
CA GLY A 196 9.98 17.80 -2.73
C GLY A 196 8.80 18.58 -3.31
N LYS A 197 8.96 19.16 -4.51
CA LYS A 197 7.88 19.86 -5.21
C LYS A 197 6.77 18.90 -5.65
N TRP A 198 7.15 17.71 -6.11
CA TRP A 198 6.18 16.68 -6.47
C TRP A 198 5.43 16.19 -5.23
N PHE A 199 6.14 15.94 -4.13
CA PHE A 199 5.57 15.49 -2.88
C PHE A 199 4.57 16.51 -2.31
N ASP A 200 4.92 17.80 -2.26
CA ASP A 200 4.00 18.86 -1.81
C ASP A 200 2.77 18.99 -2.73
N ASN A 201 2.92 18.73 -4.04
CA ASN A 201 1.81 18.73 -4.97
C ASN A 201 0.85 17.54 -4.76
N LYS A 202 1.38 16.33 -4.52
CA LYS A 202 0.58 15.11 -4.41
C LYS A 202 0.04 14.86 -3.00
N PHE A 203 0.79 15.26 -1.98
CA PHE A 203 0.50 15.01 -0.57
C PHE A 203 0.56 16.32 0.23
N PRO A 204 -0.31 17.30 -0.06
CA PRO A 204 -0.29 18.58 0.63
C PRO A 204 -0.54 18.37 2.12
N ASN A 205 0.24 19.06 2.96
CA ASN A 205 0.20 18.97 4.43
C ASN A 205 0.53 17.59 5.02
N VAL A 206 1.15 16.71 4.24
CA VAL A 206 1.69 15.43 4.75
C VAL A 206 3.18 15.60 5.06
N ASP A 207 3.62 14.98 6.14
CA ASP A 207 5.03 14.68 6.42
C ASP A 207 5.13 13.22 6.87
N ILE A 208 6.20 12.54 6.49
CA ILE A 208 6.43 11.13 6.81
C ILE A 208 7.85 10.93 7.31
N GLU A 209 8.03 9.92 8.15
CA GLU A 209 9.30 9.62 8.82
C GLU A 209 9.94 8.31 8.34
N TYR A 210 9.29 7.55 7.44
CA TYR A 210 9.78 6.23 7.03
C TYR A 210 9.78 6.06 5.52
N ILE A 211 10.84 5.44 5.00
CA ILE A 211 10.94 5.00 3.61
C ILE A 211 11.19 3.50 3.56
N PRO A 212 10.25 2.68 3.06
CA PRO A 212 10.43 1.23 3.02
C PRO A 212 11.46 0.77 1.98
N TYR A 213 11.70 1.57 0.93
CA TYR A 213 12.53 1.29 -0.25
C TYR A 213 12.24 -0.05 -0.95
N SER A 214 12.55 -0.14 -2.25
CA SER A 214 12.31 -1.35 -3.06
C SER A 214 10.85 -1.80 -3.17
N GLY A 215 9.88 -0.96 -2.77
CA GLY A 215 8.46 -1.31 -2.82
C GLY A 215 8.07 -2.54 -2.00
N ILE A 216 8.70 -2.77 -0.85
CA ILE A 216 8.38 -3.87 0.07
C ILE A 216 7.51 -3.29 1.20
N ILE A 217 6.19 -3.46 1.09
CA ILE A 217 5.22 -2.90 2.05
C ILE A 217 4.05 -3.86 2.28
N ALA A 218 3.44 -3.79 3.46
CA ALA A 218 2.18 -4.48 3.72
C ALA A 218 1.14 -3.48 4.21
N ILE A 219 0.04 -3.36 3.47
CA ILE A 219 -0.99 -2.36 3.73
C ILE A 219 -2.31 -3.06 4.00
N SER A 220 -3.02 -2.59 5.03
CA SER A 220 -4.33 -3.12 5.41
C SER A 220 -5.41 -2.53 4.52
N ARG A 221 -6.48 -3.30 4.31
CA ARG A 221 -7.67 -2.82 3.58
C ARG A 221 -8.16 -1.48 4.12
N GLU A 222 -8.21 -1.33 5.44
CA GLU A 222 -8.66 -0.12 6.11
C GLU A 222 -7.85 1.12 5.68
N HIS A 223 -6.52 1.02 5.65
CA HIS A 223 -5.66 2.13 5.22
C HIS A 223 -5.69 2.38 3.71
N ILE A 224 -6.12 1.41 2.90
CA ILE A 224 -6.37 1.62 1.48
C ILE A 224 -7.72 2.32 1.30
N LEU A 225 -8.78 1.81 1.93
CA LEU A 225 -10.15 2.29 1.71
C LEU A 225 -10.45 3.65 2.34
N GLN A 226 -9.55 4.22 3.14
CA GLN A 226 -9.67 5.59 3.63
C GLN A 226 -9.58 6.63 2.50
N HIS A 227 -8.98 6.26 1.36
CA HIS A 227 -8.88 7.12 0.18
C HIS A 227 -9.76 6.56 -0.93
N PRO A 228 -10.58 7.38 -1.63
CA PRO A 228 -11.47 6.88 -2.67
C PRO A 228 -10.68 6.28 -3.84
N ARG A 229 -11.28 5.33 -4.59
CA ARG A 229 -10.64 4.73 -5.78
C ARG A 229 -10.01 5.75 -6.73
N SER A 230 -10.68 6.88 -6.97
CA SER A 230 -10.20 7.96 -7.84
C SER A 230 -8.89 8.61 -7.38
N TYR A 231 -8.55 8.55 -6.09
CA TYR A 231 -7.25 8.98 -5.59
C TYR A 231 -6.13 8.10 -6.14
N TYR A 232 -6.31 6.78 -6.11
CA TYR A 232 -5.34 5.84 -6.66
C TYR A 232 -5.24 5.92 -8.18
N GLU A 233 -6.35 6.14 -8.87
CA GLU A 233 -6.37 6.36 -10.32
C GLU A 233 -5.50 7.57 -10.71
N ARG A 234 -5.69 8.72 -10.04
CA ARG A 234 -4.85 9.92 -10.28
C ARG A 234 -3.37 9.70 -9.98
N LEU A 235 -3.04 8.88 -8.98
CA LEU A 235 -1.65 8.51 -8.70
C LEU A 235 -1.09 7.59 -9.79
N MET A 236 -1.90 6.68 -10.34
CA MET A 236 -1.47 5.76 -11.39
C MET A 236 -1.23 6.48 -12.71
N ASP A 237 -2.00 7.54 -13.02
CA ASP A 237 -1.82 8.38 -14.22
C ASP A 237 -0.41 8.99 -14.31
N GLU A 238 0.24 9.24 -13.17
CA GLU A 238 1.62 9.72 -13.12
C GLU A 238 2.65 8.67 -13.55
N LEU A 239 2.27 7.40 -13.68
CA LEU A 239 3.18 6.27 -13.91
C LEU A 239 2.95 5.55 -15.24
N SER A 240 1.76 5.67 -15.84
CA SER A 240 1.31 4.83 -16.96
C SER A 240 1.89 5.17 -18.34
N TYR A 241 2.88 6.06 -18.44
CA TYR A 241 3.38 6.57 -19.72
C TYR A 241 4.74 6.01 -20.18
N SER A 242 5.50 5.36 -19.30
CA SER A 242 6.84 4.83 -19.61
C SER A 242 7.21 3.66 -18.68
N SER A 243 8.08 2.77 -19.12
CA SER A 243 8.72 1.73 -18.28
C SER A 243 9.65 2.31 -17.21
N ASN A 244 10.31 3.43 -17.50
CA ASN A 244 11.36 4.01 -16.67
C ASN A 244 11.11 5.50 -16.34
N PRO A 245 9.96 5.86 -15.73
CA PRO A 245 9.68 7.23 -15.35
C PRO A 245 10.41 7.61 -14.05
N GLU A 246 10.95 8.82 -13.98
CA GLU A 246 11.61 9.35 -12.76
C GLU A 246 10.67 9.28 -11.55
N VAL A 247 9.39 9.55 -11.76
CA VAL A 247 8.36 9.54 -10.70
C VAL A 247 8.23 8.19 -10.00
N GLY A 248 8.62 7.07 -10.64
CA GLY A 248 8.68 5.77 -9.97
C GLY A 248 9.67 5.76 -8.78
N HIS A 249 10.76 6.53 -8.88
CA HIS A 249 11.70 6.71 -7.77
C HIS A 249 11.16 7.66 -6.68
N TYR A 250 10.24 8.55 -7.04
CA TYR A 250 9.53 9.39 -6.07
C TYR A 250 8.50 8.53 -5.30
N PHE A 251 7.73 7.69 -5.97
CA PHE A 251 6.80 6.74 -5.33
C PHE A 251 7.50 5.81 -4.34
N GLU A 252 8.67 5.26 -4.68
CA GLU A 252 9.46 4.42 -3.77
C GLU A 252 9.72 5.11 -2.41
N ARG A 253 9.88 6.44 -2.42
CA ARG A 253 10.12 7.29 -1.24
C ARG A 253 8.84 7.78 -0.56
N SER A 254 7.68 7.54 -1.17
CA SER A 254 6.41 8.12 -0.74
C SER A 254 5.33 7.08 -0.39
N TRP A 255 5.64 5.79 -0.35
CA TRP A 255 4.63 4.78 -0.01
C TRP A 255 3.90 5.03 1.31
N VAL A 256 4.58 5.54 2.33
CA VAL A 256 3.93 5.93 3.59
C VAL A 256 2.97 7.10 3.40
N ALA A 257 3.30 8.07 2.53
CA ALA A 257 2.43 9.20 2.21
C ALA A 257 1.21 8.80 1.38
N VAL A 258 1.37 7.85 0.45
CA VAL A 258 0.27 7.32 -0.37
C VAL A 258 -0.88 6.81 0.49
N PHE A 259 -0.59 6.19 1.63
CA PHE A 259 -1.57 5.65 2.57
C PHE A 259 -1.70 6.47 3.86
N HIS A 260 -1.18 7.70 3.88
CA HIS A 260 -1.28 8.55 5.07
C HIS A 260 -2.74 9.00 5.31
N PRO A 261 -3.20 9.06 6.57
CA PRO A 261 -2.51 8.60 7.78
C PRO A 261 -2.54 7.07 7.92
N LEU A 262 -1.43 6.51 8.43
CA LEU A 262 -1.30 5.09 8.77
C LEU A 262 -1.51 4.88 10.28
N THR A 263 -2.69 5.22 10.78
CA THR A 263 -3.03 5.12 12.22
C THR A 263 -2.93 3.67 12.72
N ASN A 264 -2.29 3.45 13.87
CA ASN A 264 -2.05 2.11 14.43
C ASN A 264 -1.25 1.16 13.50
N ALA A 265 -0.61 1.65 12.45
CA ALA A 265 0.32 0.85 11.67
C ALA A 265 1.59 0.55 12.48
N ARG A 266 2.21 -0.59 12.18
CA ARG A 266 3.46 -1.01 12.80
C ARG A 266 4.63 -0.51 11.95
N PHE A 267 5.44 0.38 12.52
CA PHE A 267 6.67 0.87 11.92
C PHE A 267 7.87 0.19 12.56
N ILE A 268 8.77 -0.34 11.72
CA ILE A 268 10.01 -0.98 12.14
C ILE A 268 11.15 -0.25 11.46
N ASP A 269 12.03 0.32 12.28
CA ASP A 269 13.25 0.94 11.81
C ASP A 269 14.22 -0.14 11.31
N ALA A 270 14.53 -0.04 10.02
CA ALA A 270 15.42 -0.94 9.30
C ALA A 270 16.68 -0.22 8.81
N SER A 271 17.06 0.92 9.42
CA SER A 271 18.22 1.71 8.99
C SER A 271 19.53 0.89 8.96
N SER A 272 19.67 -0.12 9.82
CA SER A 272 20.82 -1.04 9.81
C SER A 272 20.82 -2.07 8.67
N LEU A 273 19.76 -2.12 7.86
CA LEU A 273 19.62 -3.03 6.71
C LEU A 273 19.87 -2.32 5.37
N PHE A 274 20.23 -1.04 5.36
CA PHE A 274 20.47 -0.25 4.15
C PHE A 274 21.90 0.29 4.08
#